data_AF-A0A9D7GUF0-F1
#
_entry.id   AF-A0A9D7GUF0-F1
#
_cell.length_a   1.000
_cell.length_b   1.000
_cell.length_c   1.000
_cell.angle_alpha   90.00
_cell.angle_beta   90.00
_cell.angle_gamma   90.00
#
_symmetry.space_group_name_H-M   'P 1'
#
loop_
_entity.id
_entity.type
_entity.pdbx_description
1 polymer ?
#
loop_
_entity_poly.entity_id
_entity_poly.type
_entity_poly.pdbx_seq_one_letter_code
_entity_poly.pdbx_strand_id
1 'polypeptide(L)'
;MVTLVAQFTMKAGAEPRALRLVDAVRRQADHEQPGTLLYLVHRVLENKKESRTLLFYECYRDQKALDAHLASSSWQKLTKAWPRCFEGTPDRIDPTFVRRIGGFVHLDVP
;
A
#
# COMPACT_ATOMS: atom_id res chain seq x y z
N MET A 1 15.88 -5.94 4.95
CA MET A 1 14.45 -6.12 4.66
C MET A 1 13.65 -5.15 5.51
N VAL A 2 12.73 -4.43 4.86
CA VAL A 2 11.79 -3.53 5.50
C VAL A 2 10.40 -4.09 5.24
N THR A 3 9.62 -4.26 6.29
CA THR A 3 8.24 -4.70 6.20
C THR A 3 7.37 -3.69 6.90
N LEU A 4 6.28 -3.30 6.26
CA LEU A 4 5.33 -2.38 6.84
C LEU A 4 3.89 -2.75 6.54
N VAL A 5 3.00 -2.29 7.44
CA VAL A 5 1.57 -2.21 7.22
C VAL A 5 1.20 -0.74 7.15
N ALA A 6 0.42 -0.34 6.15
CA ALA A 6 -0.15 0.99 6.05
C ALA A 6 -1.66 0.91 5.84
N GLN A 7 -2.37 1.98 6.18
CA GLN A 7 -3.81 2.05 6.02
C GLN A 7 -4.22 3.39 5.44
N PHE A 8 -4.97 3.38 4.33
CA PHE A 8 -5.51 4.58 3.71
C PHE A 8 -7.03 4.52 3.74
N THR A 9 -7.69 5.59 4.18
CA THR A 9 -9.14 5.73 4.05
C THR A 9 -9.44 6.63 2.86
N MET A 10 -10.16 6.09 1.87
CA MET A 10 -10.61 6.84 0.70
C MET A 10 -11.72 7.82 1.07
N LYS A 11 -11.76 8.98 0.43
CA LYS A 11 -12.90 9.91 0.55
C LYS A 11 -14.16 9.34 -0.09
N ALA A 12 -15.31 9.66 0.49
CA ALA A 12 -16.60 9.23 -0.05
C ALA A 12 -16.81 9.75 -1.48
N GLY A 13 -17.15 8.86 -2.40
CA GLY A 13 -17.34 9.15 -3.82
C GLY A 13 -16.05 9.24 -4.64
N ALA A 14 -14.87 9.18 -4.02
CA ALA A 14 -13.58 9.22 -4.69
C ALA A 14 -12.96 7.82 -4.92
N GLU A 15 -13.64 6.75 -4.48
CA GLU A 15 -13.12 5.38 -4.44
C GLU A 15 -12.65 4.89 -5.82
N PRO A 16 -13.40 5.05 -6.93
CA PRO A 16 -12.94 4.59 -8.24
C PRO A 16 -11.67 5.30 -8.72
N ARG A 17 -11.46 6.56 -8.30
CA ARG A 17 -10.24 7.31 -8.63
C ARG A 17 -9.08 6.88 -7.75
N ALA A 18 -9.31 6.74 -6.45
CA ALA A 18 -8.32 6.29 -5.48
C ALA A 18 -7.80 4.88 -5.83
N LEU A 19 -8.70 3.94 -6.10
CA LEU A 19 -8.34 2.57 -6.50
C LEU A 19 -7.51 2.51 -7.78
N ARG A 20 -7.83 3.35 -8.78
CA ARG A 20 -7.02 3.45 -10.01
C ARG A 20 -5.60 3.96 -9.76
N LEU A 21 -5.44 4.92 -8.85
CA LEU A 21 -4.11 5.42 -8.47
C LEU A 21 -3.31 4.35 -7.71
N VAL A 22 -3.97 3.61 -6.80
CA VAL A 22 -3.34 2.52 -6.05
C VAL A 22 -2.95 1.36 -6.97
N ASP A 23 -3.81 0.97 -7.94
CA ASP A 23 -3.45 -0.05 -8.93
C ASP A 23 -2.27 0.38 -9.81
N ALA A 24 -2.16 1.68 -10.14
CA ALA A 24 -0.98 2.18 -10.86
C ALA A 24 0.31 2.04 -10.03
N VAL A 25 0.24 2.27 -8.71
CA VAL A 25 1.39 2.03 -7.81
C VAL A 25 1.75 0.55 -7.76
N ARG A 26 0.75 -0.32 -7.57
CA ARG A 26 0.92 -1.78 -7.57
C ARG A 26 1.58 -2.27 -8.87
N ARG A 27 1.07 -1.86 -10.03
CA ARG A 27 1.62 -2.23 -11.34
C ARG A 27 3.07 -1.76 -11.50
N GLN A 28 3.38 -0.53 -11.11
CA GLN A 28 4.76 -0.04 -11.21
C GLN A 28 5.69 -0.81 -10.27
N ALA A 29 5.24 -1.14 -9.07
CA ALA A 29 5.99 -1.98 -8.14
C ALA A 29 6.33 -3.35 -8.75
N ASP A 30 5.34 -4.03 -9.34
CA ASP A 30 5.52 -5.35 -9.96
C ASP A 30 6.49 -5.34 -11.16
N HIS A 31 6.45 -4.29 -11.98
CA HIS A 31 7.19 -4.26 -13.25
C HIS A 31 8.56 -3.59 -13.18
N GLU A 32 8.73 -2.61 -12.30
CA GLU A 32 9.90 -1.71 -12.32
C GLU A 32 10.71 -1.73 -11.02
N GLN A 33 10.20 -2.33 -9.94
CA GLN A 33 10.81 -2.24 -8.61
C GLN A 33 11.22 -3.62 -8.09
N PRO A 34 12.32 -4.22 -8.59
CA PRO A 34 12.77 -5.57 -8.18
C PRO A 34 13.20 -5.66 -6.69
N GLY A 35 13.27 -4.53 -6.00
CA GLY A 35 13.47 -4.45 -4.56
C GLY A 35 12.18 -4.57 -3.74
N THR A 36 11.01 -4.42 -4.37
CA THR A 36 9.68 -4.66 -3.78
C THR A 36 9.40 -6.15 -3.84
N LEU A 37 9.48 -6.82 -2.70
CA LEU A 37 9.30 -8.27 -2.58
C LEU A 37 7.83 -8.66 -2.48
N LEU A 38 7.01 -7.77 -1.90
CA LEU A 38 5.57 -7.94 -1.77
C LEU A 38 4.90 -6.57 -1.72
N TYR A 39 3.81 -6.41 -2.46
CA TYR A 39 2.93 -5.24 -2.38
C TYR A 39 1.48 -5.71 -2.45
N LEU A 40 0.88 -5.99 -1.29
CA LEU A 40 -0.52 -6.42 -1.19
C LEU A 40 -1.40 -5.27 -0.73
N VAL A 41 -2.54 -5.12 -1.39
CA VAL A 41 -3.57 -4.15 -1.03
C VAL A 41 -4.89 -4.89 -0.86
N HIS A 42 -5.51 -4.73 0.31
CA HIS A 42 -6.80 -5.31 0.65
C HIS A 42 -7.82 -4.21 0.88
N ARG A 43 -9.07 -4.48 0.49
CA ARG A 43 -10.21 -3.66 0.90
C ARG A 43 -10.76 -4.20 2.21
N VAL A 44 -10.77 -3.37 3.25
CA VAL A 44 -11.29 -3.77 4.56
C VAL A 44 -12.79 -3.97 4.46
N LEU A 45 -13.30 -5.07 5.02
CA LEU A 45 -14.73 -5.31 5.10
C LEU A 45 -15.27 -4.79 6.45
N GLU A 46 -16.34 -4.02 6.40
CA GLU A 46 -17.14 -3.62 7.57
C GLU A 46 -18.54 -4.21 7.40
N ASN A 47 -19.00 -4.99 8.38
CA ASN A 47 -20.30 -5.68 8.31
C ASN A 47 -20.52 -6.46 6.99
N LYS A 48 -19.49 -7.19 6.53
CA LYS A 48 -19.45 -7.95 5.26
C LYS A 48 -19.59 -7.11 3.98
N LYS A 49 -19.40 -5.79 4.05
CA LYS A 49 -19.41 -4.90 2.89
C LYS A 49 -18.06 -4.22 2.73
N GLU A 50 -17.66 -3.97 1.49
CA GLU A 50 -16.44 -3.22 1.19
C GLU A 50 -16.50 -1.81 1.80
N SER A 51 -15.55 -1.50 2.68
CA SER A 51 -15.41 -0.17 3.26
C SER A 51 -14.64 0.78 2.35
N ARG A 52 -14.45 2.03 2.79
CA ARG A 52 -13.54 2.98 2.13
C ARG A 52 -12.08 2.80 2.53
N THR A 53 -11.79 1.84 3.40
CA THR A 53 -10.46 1.64 3.96
C THR A 53 -9.70 0.57 3.18
N LEU A 54 -8.45 0.90 2.84
CA LEU A 54 -7.48 0.00 2.25
C LEU A 54 -6.41 -0.33 3.30
N LEU A 55 -6.04 -1.60 3.37
CA LEU A 55 -4.91 -2.08 4.17
C LEU A 55 -3.82 -2.56 3.22
N PHE A 56 -2.61 -2.07 3.46
CA PHE A 56 -1.43 -2.39 2.69
C PHE A 56 -0.52 -3.27 3.52
N TYR A 57 0.06 -4.27 2.89
CA TYR A 57 1.12 -5.07 3.47
C TYR A 57 2.25 -5.20 2.47
N GLU A 58 3.38 -4.63 2.84
CA GLU A 58 4.47 -4.36 1.91
C GLU A 58 5.78 -4.89 2.48
N CYS A 59 6.59 -5.50 1.61
CA CYS A 59 7.91 -5.97 1.95
C CYS A 59 8.91 -5.50 0.91
N TYR A 60 10.01 -4.92 1.38
CA TYR A 60 11.11 -4.41 0.58
C TYR A 60 12.40 -5.09 1.00
N ARG A 61 13.28 -5.37 0.03
CA ARG A 61 14.58 -6.03 0.24
C ARG A 61 15.42 -5.31 1.29
N ASP A 62 15.42 -3.99 1.25
CA ASP A 62 16.17 -3.08 2.12
C ASP A 62 15.55 -1.68 2.08
N GLN A 63 16.15 -0.74 2.79
CA GLN A 63 15.67 0.65 2.84
C GLN A 63 15.76 1.34 1.47
N LYS A 64 16.81 1.07 0.68
CA LYS A 64 16.99 1.66 -0.65
C LYS A 64 15.84 1.27 -1.59
N ALA A 65 15.34 0.04 -1.48
CA ALA A 65 14.16 -0.41 -2.23
C ALA A 65 12.88 0.35 -1.84
N LEU A 66 12.66 0.59 -0.54
CA LEU A 66 11.54 1.41 -0.06
C LEU A 66 11.68 2.86 -0.55
N ASP A 67 12.87 3.45 -0.45
CA ASP A 67 13.12 4.82 -0.91
C ASP A 67 12.86 4.96 -2.41
N ALA A 68 13.26 3.97 -3.22
CA ALA A 68 12.98 3.93 -4.65
C ALA A 68 11.48 3.81 -4.95
N HIS A 69 10.74 3.01 -4.17
CA HIS A 69 9.28 2.92 -4.26
C HIS A 69 8.62 4.28 -4.01
N LEU A 70 8.99 4.94 -2.90
CA LEU A 70 8.47 6.26 -2.52
C LEU A 70 8.93 7.38 -3.46
N ALA A 71 9.99 7.19 -4.23
CA ALA A 71 10.42 8.12 -5.27
C ALA A 71 9.73 7.91 -6.62
N SER A 72 8.95 6.83 -6.78
CA SER A 72 8.37 6.43 -8.07
C SER A 72 7.29 7.40 -8.59
N SER A 73 7.13 7.43 -9.91
CA SER A 73 6.20 8.36 -10.55
C SER A 73 4.73 8.07 -10.22
N SER A 74 4.36 6.80 -10.03
CA SER A 74 3.01 6.41 -9.56
C SER A 74 2.76 6.88 -8.13
N TRP A 75 3.73 6.72 -7.22
CA TRP A 75 3.63 7.20 -5.84
C TRP A 75 3.50 8.73 -5.78
N GLN A 76 4.30 9.46 -6.55
CA GLN A 76 4.19 10.91 -6.66
C GLN A 76 2.81 11.37 -7.19
N LYS A 77 2.24 10.64 -8.16
CA LYS A 77 0.89 10.92 -8.67
C LYS A 77 -0.18 10.66 -7.61
N LEU A 78 -0.05 9.57 -6.85
CA LEU A 78 -0.97 9.22 -5.76
C LEU A 78 -0.94 10.28 -4.65
N THR A 79 0.25 10.66 -4.18
CA THR A 79 0.44 11.69 -3.13
C THR A 79 -0.04 13.07 -3.58
N LYS A 80 0.22 13.48 -4.83
CA LYS A 80 -0.33 14.73 -5.39
C LYS A 80 -1.86 14.72 -5.47
N ALA A 81 -2.47 13.56 -5.68
CA ALA A 81 -3.92 13.39 -5.71
C ALA A 81 -4.53 13.23 -4.30
N TRP A 82 -3.71 13.06 -3.26
CA TRP A 82 -4.15 12.71 -1.91
C TRP A 82 -5.29 13.57 -1.37
N PRO A 83 -5.24 14.92 -1.42
CA PRO A 83 -6.30 15.75 -0.85
C PRO A 83 -7.68 15.53 -1.49
N ARG A 84 -7.72 14.94 -2.69
CA ARG A 84 -8.95 14.64 -3.44
C ARG A 84 -9.40 13.18 -3.32
N CYS A 85 -8.55 12.29 -2.84
CA CYS A 85 -8.77 10.85 -2.89
C CYS A 85 -8.78 10.17 -1.52
N PHE A 86 -8.02 10.68 -0.56
CA PHE A 86 -7.84 10.04 0.74
C PHE A 86 -8.04 11.04 1.89
N GLU A 87 -8.49 10.54 3.03
CA GLU A 87 -8.55 11.30 4.27
C GLU A 87 -7.12 11.55 4.81
N GLY A 88 -6.94 12.59 5.61
CA GLY A 88 -5.64 12.95 6.18
C GLY A 88 -4.62 13.46 5.16
N THR A 89 -3.33 13.30 5.47
CA THR A 89 -2.20 13.71 4.63
C THR A 89 -1.21 12.55 4.46
N PRO A 90 -0.51 12.45 3.32
CA PRO A 90 0.43 11.36 3.09
C PRO A 90 1.59 11.37 4.10
N ASP A 91 2.01 12.55 4.57
CA ASP A 91 3.10 12.70 5.56
C ASP A 91 2.70 12.25 6.98
N ARG A 92 1.43 11.89 7.21
CA ARG A 92 0.90 11.40 8.49
C ARG A 92 0.49 9.93 8.43
N ILE A 93 0.73 9.24 7.31
CA ILE A 93 0.64 7.79 7.30
C ILE A 93 1.76 7.32 8.22
N ASP A 94 1.41 6.74 9.36
CA ASP A 94 2.38 6.11 10.25
C ASP A 94 2.39 4.61 9.94
N PRO A 95 3.28 4.14 9.04
CA PRO A 95 3.36 2.74 8.73
C PRO A 95 3.82 1.97 9.97
N THR A 96 3.11 0.91 10.32
CA THR A 96 3.56 0.00 11.36
C THR A 96 4.64 -0.91 10.78
N PHE A 97 5.89 -0.65 11.19
CA PHE A 97 7.02 -1.51 10.80
C PHE A 97 6.96 -2.85 11.54
N VAL A 98 6.94 -3.94 10.78
CA VAL A 98 6.86 -5.30 11.34
C VAL A 98 8.26 -5.88 11.45
N ARG A 99 8.66 -6.28 12.66
CA ARG A 99 9.99 -6.88 12.89
C ARG A 99 10.04 -8.32 12.36
N ARG A 100 10.99 -8.57 11.45
CA ARG A 100 11.44 -9.89 10.91
C ARG A 100 10.31 -10.87 10.54
N ILE A 101 9.93 -10.87 9.27
CA ILE A 101 9.25 -12.00 8.63
C ILE A 101 10.32 -12.95 8.08
N GLY A 102 10.37 -14.18 8.56
CA GLY A 102 11.32 -15.21 8.08
C GLY A 102 10.98 -15.79 6.69
N GLY A 103 9.78 -15.48 6.18
CA GLY A 103 9.23 -15.97 4.91
C GLY A 103 7.70 -15.95 4.94
N PHE A 104 7.07 -16.13 3.79
CA PHE A 104 5.62 -16.32 3.69
C PHE A 104 5.31 -17.82 3.71
N VAL A 105 4.43 -18.24 4.61
CA VAL A 105 3.94 -19.62 4.67
C VAL A 105 2.43 -19.56 4.52
N HIS A 106 1.88 -20.28 3.54
CA HIS A 106 0.47 -20.64 3.58
C HIS A 106 0.33 -21.71 4.65
N LEU A 107 -0.24 -21.33 5.80
CA LEU A 107 -0.62 -22.29 6.83
C LEU A 107 -1.94 -22.91 6.38
N ASP A 108 -1.88 -24.13 5.87
CA ASP A 108 -3.07 -24.97 5.77
C ASP A 108 -3.48 -25.33 7.20
N VAL A 109 -4.57 -24.74 7.67
CA VAL A 109 -5.16 -25.11 8.97
C VAL A 109 -5.84 -26.48 8.79
N PRO A 110 -5.63 -27.45 9.70
CA PRO A 110 -6.33 -28.72 9.66
C PRO A 110 -7.85 -28.56 9.81
#